data_AF-A0A497GGG9-F1
#
_entry.id   AF-A0A497GGG9-F1
#
_cell.length_a   1.000
_cell.length_b   1.000
_cell.length_c   1.000
_cell.angle_alpha   90.00
_cell.angle_beta   90.00
_cell.angle_gamma   90.00
#
_symmetry.space_group_name_H-M   'P 1'
#
loop_
_entity.id
_entity.type
_entity.pdbx_description
1 polymer ?
#
loop_
_entity_poly.entity_id
_entity_poly.type
_entity_poly.pdbx_seq_one_letter_code
_entity_poly.pdbx_strand_id
1 'polypeptide(L)'
;TAKKIAVHAGIPTHPVVLTLIKDVLDNLTHEGYIKKMAKTSHGTKYMIGVSSPLWRASKDESFLHMLSSPYLRTVVAKINGDF
;
A
#
# COMPACT_ATOMS: atom_id res chain seq x y z
N THR A 1 -9.23 -5.07 -4.35
CA THR A 1 -9.86 -5.47 -3.07
C THR A 1 -8.78 -6.07 -2.18
N ALA A 2 -8.91 -5.97 -0.85
CA ALA A 2 -7.93 -6.52 0.09
C ALA A 2 -7.62 -8.00 -0.17
N LYS A 3 -8.66 -8.81 -0.48
CA LYS A 3 -8.50 -10.23 -0.84
C LYS A 3 -7.59 -10.44 -2.06
N LYS A 4 -7.77 -9.65 -3.14
CA LYS A 4 -6.92 -9.77 -4.34
C LYS A 4 -5.46 -9.41 -4.05
N ILE A 5 -5.25 -8.40 -3.21
CA ILE A 5 -3.91 -7.98 -2.77
C ILE A 5 -3.25 -9.07 -1.95
N ALA A 6 -3.96 -9.66 -0.98
CA ALA A 6 -3.46 -10.77 -0.17
C ALA A 6 -3.03 -11.96 -1.04
N VAL A 7 -3.87 -12.36 -2.01
CA VAL A 7 -3.56 -13.46 -2.94
C VAL A 7 -2.31 -13.15 -3.78
N HIS A 8 -2.19 -11.93 -4.32
CA HIS A 8 -1.00 -11.54 -5.09
C HIS A 8 0.28 -11.52 -4.24
N ALA A 9 0.16 -11.19 -2.96
CA ALA A 9 1.28 -11.14 -2.02
C ALA A 9 1.60 -12.51 -1.38
N GLY A 10 0.87 -13.58 -1.71
CA GLY A 10 1.04 -14.89 -1.08
C GLY A 10 0.65 -14.91 0.41
N ILE A 11 -0.19 -13.97 0.85
CA ILE A 11 -0.60 -13.82 2.25
C ILE A 11 -1.92 -14.58 2.48
N PRO A 12 -2.10 -15.27 3.63
CA PRO A 12 -3.36 -15.92 3.98
C PRO A 12 -4.57 -14.97 3.93
N THR A 13 -5.69 -15.45 3.40
CA THR A 13 -6.92 -14.64 3.23
C THR A 13 -7.87 -14.74 4.43
N HIS A 14 -7.34 -15.00 5.63
CA HIS A 14 -8.13 -15.04 6.86
C HIS A 14 -8.78 -13.67 7.14
N PRO A 15 -10.00 -13.63 7.72
CA PRO A 15 -10.70 -12.37 7.98
C PRO A 15 -9.88 -11.33 8.74
N VAL A 16 -9.11 -11.76 9.76
CA VAL A 16 -8.23 -10.87 10.53
C VAL A 16 -7.16 -10.23 9.65
N VAL A 17 -6.53 -11.00 8.75
CA VAL A 17 -5.49 -10.51 7.86
C VAL A 17 -6.06 -9.55 6.82
N LEU A 18 -7.24 -9.86 6.27
CA LEU A 18 -7.92 -8.96 5.33
C LEU A 18 -8.32 -7.63 5.98
N THR A 19 -8.68 -7.64 7.26
CA THR A 19 -8.95 -6.42 8.04
C THR A 19 -7.68 -5.59 8.19
N LEU A 20 -6.54 -6.19 8.53
CA LEU A 20 -5.26 -5.48 8.62
C LEU A 20 -4.83 -4.89 7.28
N ILE A 21 -4.96 -5.65 6.19
CA ILE A 21 -4.67 -5.13 4.84
C ILE A 21 -5.57 -3.93 4.52
N LYS A 22 -6.85 -4.00 4.89
CA LYS A 22 -7.78 -2.89 4.67
C LYS A 22 -7.39 -1.66 5.49
N ASP A 23 -7.04 -1.84 6.76
CA ASP A 23 -6.60 -0.76 7.65
C ASP A 23 -5.38 -0.02 7.07
N VAL A 24 -4.35 -0.77 6.64
CA VAL A 24 -3.17 -0.22 5.97
C VAL A 24 -3.55 0.57 4.72
N LEU A 25 -4.40 0.02 3.85
CA LEU A 25 -4.84 0.69 2.62
C LEU A 25 -5.66 1.96 2.90
N ASP A 26 -6.49 1.94 3.94
CA ASP A 26 -7.30 3.09 4.33
C ASP A 26 -6.42 4.21 4.88
N ASN A 27 -5.39 3.89 5.68
CA ASN A 27 -4.40 4.85 6.18
C ASN A 27 -3.51 5.41 5.05
N LEU A 28 -2.99 4.57 4.15
CA LEU A 28 -2.24 5.04 2.98
C LEU A 28 -3.08 5.92 2.05
N THR A 29 -4.40 5.72 2.02
CA THR A 29 -5.31 6.62 1.30
C THR A 29 -5.41 7.97 2.00
N HIS A 30 -5.57 7.96 3.33
CA HIS A 30 -5.68 9.17 4.14
C HIS A 30 -4.40 10.03 4.05
N GLU A 31 -3.24 9.39 4.04
CA GLU A 31 -1.92 10.02 3.89
C GLU A 31 -1.60 10.45 2.44
N GLY A 32 -2.50 10.19 1.48
CA GLY A 32 -2.35 10.62 0.09
C GLY A 32 -1.40 9.77 -0.78
N TYR A 33 -0.88 8.66 -0.25
CA TYR A 33 -0.03 7.74 -1.01
C TYR A 33 -0.81 6.96 -2.07
N ILE A 34 -2.08 6.62 -1.81
CA ILE A 34 -2.96 5.95 -2.77
C ILE A 34 -4.34 6.62 -2.83
N LYS A 35 -5.11 6.33 -3.88
CA LYS A 35 -6.48 6.85 -4.05
C LYS A 35 -7.49 5.71 -4.11
N LYS A 36 -8.66 5.93 -3.49
CA LYS A 36 -9.86 5.09 -3.68
C LYS A 36 -10.52 5.48 -4.99
N MET A 37 -10.62 4.54 -5.93
CA MET A 37 -11.21 4.77 -7.24
C MET A 37 -12.72 4.55 -7.25
N ALA A 38 -13.16 3.42 -6.69
CA ALA A 38 -14.56 3.07 -6.63
C ALA A 38 -14.81 2.06 -5.50
N LYS A 39 -15.97 2.18 -4.87
CA LYS A 39 -16.53 1.19 -3.96
C LYS A 39 -17.59 0.40 -4.72
N THR A 40 -17.45 -0.92 -4.82
CA THR A 40 -18.47 -1.81 -5.38
C THR A 40 -18.96 -2.78 -4.32
N SER A 41 -20.02 -3.54 -4.62
CA SER A 41 -20.50 -4.67 -3.81
C SER A 41 -19.39 -5.69 -3.50
N HIS A 42 -18.40 -5.83 -4.39
CA HIS A 42 -17.28 -6.75 -4.25
C HIS A 42 -16.05 -6.14 -3.55
N GLY A 43 -16.11 -4.86 -3.17
CA GLY A 43 -15.11 -4.17 -2.36
C GLY A 43 -14.51 -2.93 -3.02
N THR A 44 -13.46 -2.39 -2.40
CA THR A 44 -12.82 -1.14 -2.84
C THR A 44 -11.69 -1.40 -3.85
N LYS A 45 -11.64 -0.57 -4.89
CA LYS A 45 -10.52 -0.46 -5.82
C LYS A 45 -9.61 0.69 -5.39
N TYR A 46 -8.31 0.44 -5.36
CA TYR A 46 -7.28 1.40 -5.00
C TYR A 46 -6.33 1.61 -6.19
N MET A 47 -5.71 2.78 -6.27
CA MET A 47 -4.79 3.15 -7.34
C MET A 47 -3.65 4.01 -6.79
N ILE A 48 -2.43 3.78 -7.28
CA ILE A 48 -1.31 4.70 -7.11
C ILE A 48 -1.34 5.67 -8.30
N GLY A 49 -1.55 6.96 -8.04
CA GLY A 49 -1.55 7.98 -9.09
C GLY A 49 -0.13 8.46 -9.43
N VAL A 50 0.06 9.02 -10.63
CA VAL A 50 1.36 9.56 -11.09
C VAL A 50 1.94 10.63 -10.17
N SER A 51 1.08 11.40 -9.51
CA SER A 51 1.47 12.42 -8.54
C SER A 51 1.83 11.86 -7.15
N SER A 52 1.64 10.56 -6.92
CA SER A 52 1.92 9.93 -5.62
C SER A 52 3.43 9.81 -5.39
N PRO A 53 3.92 10.04 -4.15
CA PRO A 53 5.29 9.69 -3.77
C PRO A 53 5.63 8.23 -4.04
N LEU A 54 4.67 7.30 -3.87
CA LEU A 54 4.87 5.88 -4.19
C LEU A 54 5.17 5.66 -5.67
N TRP A 55 4.55 6.44 -6.57
CA TRP A 55 4.82 6.33 -8.00
C TRP A 55 6.25 6.76 -8.33
N ARG A 56 6.71 7.87 -7.76
CA ARG A 56 8.09 8.35 -7.94
C ARG A 56 9.10 7.34 -7.41
N ALA A 57 8.90 6.85 -6.19
CA ALA A 57 9.75 5.83 -5.58
C ALA A 57 9.78 4.51 -6.38
N SER A 58 8.69 4.16 -7.07
CA SER A 58 8.66 2.97 -7.95
C SER A 58 9.47 3.12 -9.25
N LYS A 59 9.85 4.35 -9.60
CA LYS A 59 10.64 4.66 -10.80
C LYS A 59 12.09 4.95 -10.48
N ASP A 60 12.33 5.53 -9.31
CA ASP A 60 13.64 5.93 -8.85
C ASP A 60 13.67 5.82 -7.32
N GLU A 61 14.50 4.89 -6.84
CA GLU A 61 14.65 4.56 -5.42
C GLU A 61 15.23 5.73 -4.61
N SER A 62 15.87 6.71 -5.25
CA SER A 62 16.33 7.91 -4.56
C SER A 62 15.18 8.67 -3.91
N PHE A 63 13.92 8.50 -4.35
CA PHE A 63 12.74 9.10 -3.74
C PHE A 63 12.18 8.34 -2.53
N LEU A 64 12.76 7.21 -2.12
CA LEU A 64 12.29 6.46 -0.94
C LEU A 64 12.28 7.31 0.34
N HIS A 65 13.21 8.28 0.46
CA HIS A 65 13.25 9.21 1.60
C HIS A 65 11.99 10.09 1.72
N MET A 66 11.20 10.24 0.65
CA MET A 66 9.93 10.98 0.69
C MET A 66 8.80 10.19 1.34
N LEU A 67 8.97 8.88 1.56
CA LEU A 67 7.95 8.01 2.13
C LEU A 67 8.00 8.07 3.67
N SER A 68 7.35 9.09 4.23
CA SER A 68 7.16 9.23 5.68
C SER A 68 5.80 8.66 6.08
N SER A 69 5.77 7.36 6.40
CA SER A 69 4.58 6.67 6.90
C SER A 69 4.97 5.51 7.81
N PRO A 70 4.32 5.34 8.98
CA PRO A 70 4.58 4.18 9.83
C PRO A 70 4.27 2.85 9.11
N TYR A 71 3.34 2.86 8.15
CA TYR A 71 2.93 1.67 7.39
C TYR A 71 3.93 1.31 6.27
N LEU A 72 4.80 2.24 5.87
CA LEU A 72 5.81 2.01 4.84
C LEU A 72 7.20 1.78 5.43
N ARG A 73 7.43 2.13 6.70
CA ARG A 73 8.74 2.04 7.37
C ARG A 73 9.44 0.71 7.15
N THR A 74 8.76 -0.39 7.45
CA THR A 74 9.33 -1.74 7.32
C THR A 74 9.65 -2.08 5.86
N VAL A 75 8.82 -1.62 4.92
CA VAL A 75 9.01 -1.85 3.49
C VAL A 75 10.22 -1.06 2.98
N VAL A 76 10.33 0.22 3.34
CA VAL A 76 11.46 1.08 2.97
C VAL A 76 12.78 0.53 3.51
N ALA A 77 12.82 0.16 4.79
CA ALA A 77 14.01 -0.43 5.40
C ALA A 77 14.40 -1.77 4.73
N LYS A 78 13.42 -2.59 4.32
CA LYS A 78 13.69 -3.81 3.55
C LYS A 78 14.28 -3.52 2.16
N ILE A 79 13.80 -2.48 1.47
CA ILE A 79 14.35 -2.09 0.16
C ILE A 79 15.79 -1.58 0.30
N ASN A 80 16.09 -0.82 1.36
CA ASN A 80 17.44 -0.31 1.64
C ASN A 80 18.44 -1.40 2.10
N GLY A 81 17.97 -2.61 2.42
CA GLY A 81 18.82 -3.69 2.93
C GLY A 81 19.16 -3.58 4.42
N ASP A 82 18.33 -2.88 5.21
CA ASP A 82 18.55 -2.65 6.65
C ASP A 82 18.19 -3.86 7.54
N PHE A 83 18.18 -5.09 7.00
CA PHE A 83 17.76 -6.32 7.70
C PHE A 83 18.60 -7.54 7.34
#